data_AF-A0A240ANJ7-F1
#
_entry.id   AF-A0A240ANJ7-F1
#
_cell.length_a   1.000
_cell.length_b   1.000
_cell.length_c   1.000
_cell.angle_alpha   90.00
_cell.angle_beta   90.00
_cell.angle_gamma   90.00
#
_symmetry.space_group_name_H-M   'P 1'
#
loop_
_entity.id
_entity.type
_entity.pdbx_description
1 polymer ?
#
loop_
_entity_poly.entity_id
_entity_poly.type
_entity_poly.pdbx_seq_one_letter_code
_entity_poly.pdbx_strand_id
1 'polypeptide(L)'
;MDILNTLFSFLNDQLLKMKWLWELIRVLVEKVFNLSINDKLGGSIHFFIYDTIKIFILLSVLIFIISYIQSYFPPEKTKKLLGGIKGIKGRILGALLGTITPFCSCSSIPIFIGFTSAGLPLGVTFSFLISSPMVDLASFLLLTSFFGIKIATAYVLLGLVLAVIGGTVIDKLNMEKHIEEYVWSAPNIDLEPEEMTRKDRINFSKSQLKDIINKVWLYILLGVGIGAAIHNWIPQSFIEKILGTNNPFAVILATLVGIPIYADIFGTIPIAEALVAKGVGIGTVLSFMMAVTTLSLPSMIMLSKVIKPKLLSIFVFIVTIGILIIGYTFNIFSYIFI
;
A
#
# COMPACT_ATOMS: atom_id res chain seq x y z
N MET A 1 18.18 -23.75 14.58
CA MET A 1 17.77 -22.33 14.54
C MET A 1 18.76 -21.50 13.71
N ASP A 2 20.08 -21.73 13.83
CA ASP A 2 21.10 -20.94 13.13
C ASP A 2 21.07 -21.03 11.60
N ILE A 3 20.90 -22.22 11.00
CA ILE A 3 20.90 -22.36 9.53
C ILE A 3 19.73 -21.61 8.88
N LEU A 4 18.56 -21.64 9.51
CA LEU A 4 17.36 -20.92 9.05
C LEU A 4 17.53 -19.40 9.18
N ASN A 5 18.14 -18.94 10.29
CA ASN A 5 18.45 -17.53 10.48
C ASN A 5 19.51 -17.03 9.48
N THR A 6 20.55 -17.82 9.22
CA THR A 6 21.59 -17.49 8.23
C THR A 6 21.07 -17.51 6.80
N LEU A 7 20.20 -18.46 6.46
CA LEU A 7 19.54 -18.50 5.15
C LEU A 7 18.59 -17.30 4.98
N PHE A 8 17.82 -16.96 6.02
CA PHE A 8 16.93 -15.80 6.01
C PHE A 8 17.71 -14.48 5.92
N SER A 9 18.80 -14.32 6.66
CA SER A 9 19.65 -13.13 6.58
C SER A 9 20.30 -12.99 5.20
N PHE A 10 20.75 -14.11 4.61
CA PHE A 10 21.29 -14.12 3.26
C PHE A 10 20.24 -13.73 2.21
N LEU A 11 19.03 -14.30 2.29
CA LEU A 11 17.92 -13.96 1.42
C LEU A 11 17.52 -12.49 1.56
N ASN A 12 17.44 -11.98 2.78
CA ASN A 12 17.15 -10.56 3.03
C ASN A 12 18.23 -9.67 2.40
N ASP A 13 19.51 -9.98 2.61
CA ASP A 13 20.62 -9.19 2.12
C ASP A 13 20.74 -9.16 0.59
N GLN A 14 20.49 -10.29 -0.06
CA GLN A 14 20.62 -10.41 -1.52
C GLN A 14 19.35 -10.04 -2.28
N LEU A 15 18.18 -10.35 -1.74
CA LEU A 15 16.91 -10.26 -2.45
C LEU A 15 16.15 -8.98 -2.12
N LEU A 16 16.10 -8.59 -0.84
CA LEU A 16 15.40 -7.38 -0.39
C LEU A 16 16.33 -6.16 -0.34
N LYS A 17 17.50 -6.29 0.29
CA LYS A 17 18.49 -5.22 0.35
C LYS A 17 19.30 -5.11 -0.93
N MET A 18 19.35 -6.13 -1.78
CA MET A 18 20.12 -6.13 -3.03
C MET A 18 21.53 -5.56 -2.84
N LYS A 19 22.29 -6.07 -1.85
CA LYS A 19 23.65 -5.57 -1.54
C LYS A 19 24.57 -5.60 -2.76
N TRP A 20 24.38 -6.58 -3.63
CA TRP A 20 25.07 -6.67 -4.92
C TRP A 20 24.82 -5.44 -5.81
N LEU A 21 23.58 -4.94 -5.86
CA LEU A 21 23.22 -3.74 -6.62
C LEU A 21 23.80 -2.50 -5.95
N TRP A 22 23.76 -2.43 -4.62
CA TRP A 22 24.35 -1.32 -3.86
C TRP A 22 25.84 -1.15 -4.18
N GLU A 23 26.61 -2.25 -4.14
CA GLU A 23 28.04 -2.24 -4.43
C GLU A 23 28.32 -1.93 -5.91
N LEU A 24 27.51 -2.46 -6.83
CA LEU A 24 27.63 -2.17 -8.26
C LEU A 24 27.44 -0.68 -8.53
N ILE A 25 26.41 -0.06 -7.95
CA ILE A 25 26.17 1.38 -8.09
C ILE A 25 27.24 2.19 -7.36
N ARG A 26 27.77 1.73 -6.23
CA ARG A 26 28.92 2.36 -5.56
C ARG A 26 30.12 2.42 -6.48
N VAL A 27 30.49 1.29 -7.08
CA VAL A 27 31.62 1.22 -8.02
C VAL A 27 31.39 2.13 -9.22
N LEU A 28 30.15 2.19 -9.73
CA LEU A 28 29.78 3.10 -10.82
C LEU A 28 29.96 4.57 -10.42
N VAL A 29 29.50 4.98 -9.24
CA VAL A 29 29.61 6.38 -8.78
C VAL A 29 31.06 6.76 -8.45
N GLU A 30 31.77 5.91 -7.71
CA GLU A 30 33.14 6.20 -7.27
C GLU A 30 34.16 6.12 -8.41
N LYS A 31 34.03 5.12 -9.31
CA LYS A 31 35.05 4.89 -10.37
C LYS A 31 34.70 5.50 -11.72
N VAL A 32 33.42 5.63 -12.08
CA VAL A 32 33.02 6.17 -13.39
C VAL A 32 32.71 7.66 -13.27
N PHE A 33 31.92 8.06 -12.27
CA PHE A 33 31.62 9.48 -12.04
C PHE A 33 32.66 10.21 -11.21
N ASN A 34 33.61 9.48 -10.60
CA ASN A 34 34.72 10.04 -9.83
C ASN A 34 34.24 10.91 -8.64
N LEU A 35 33.09 10.54 -8.06
CA LEU A 35 32.46 11.20 -6.92
C LEU A 35 32.48 10.28 -5.69
N SER A 36 32.79 10.82 -4.51
CA SER A 36 32.70 10.04 -3.27
C SER A 36 31.26 9.89 -2.82
N ILE A 37 30.84 8.67 -2.45
CA ILE A 37 29.52 8.45 -1.82
C ILE A 37 29.38 9.12 -0.45
N ASN A 38 30.51 9.51 0.17
CA ASN A 38 30.51 10.22 1.45
C ASN A 38 30.18 11.71 1.27
N ASP A 39 30.37 12.25 0.06
CA ASP A 39 29.99 13.63 -0.25
C ASP A 39 28.49 13.72 -0.51
N LYS A 40 27.90 14.89 -0.25
CA LYS A 40 26.46 15.12 -0.47
C LYS A 40 26.03 14.74 -1.90
N LEU A 41 26.78 15.19 -2.91
CA LEU A 41 26.43 14.95 -4.31
C LEU A 41 26.59 13.47 -4.70
N GLY A 42 27.71 12.83 -4.35
CA GLY A 42 27.94 11.42 -4.69
C GLY A 42 26.99 10.49 -3.94
N GLY A 43 26.70 10.77 -2.67
CA GLY A 43 25.69 10.04 -1.90
C GLY A 43 24.28 10.18 -2.47
N SER A 44 23.86 11.40 -2.87
CA SER A 44 22.57 11.62 -3.52
C SER A 44 22.45 10.90 -4.87
N ILE A 45 23.50 10.90 -5.71
CA ILE A 45 23.50 10.20 -7.00
C ILE A 45 23.46 8.68 -6.79
N HIS A 46 24.27 8.17 -5.86
CA HIS A 46 24.25 6.75 -5.50
C HIS A 46 22.85 6.31 -5.05
N PHE A 47 22.27 7.02 -4.08
CA PHE A 47 20.92 6.80 -3.60
C PHE A 47 19.91 6.82 -4.76
N PHE A 48 19.94 7.84 -5.61
CA PHE A 48 19.01 7.96 -6.73
C PHE A 48 19.04 6.74 -7.66
N ILE A 49 20.24 6.35 -8.13
CA ILE A 49 20.38 5.25 -9.10
C ILE A 49 20.05 3.91 -8.44
N TYR A 50 20.61 3.66 -7.26
CA TYR A 50 20.39 2.42 -6.52
C TYR A 50 18.92 2.22 -6.17
N ASP A 51 18.26 3.21 -5.55
CA ASP A 51 16.87 3.10 -5.14
C ASP A 51 15.92 3.06 -6.34
N THR A 52 16.21 3.80 -7.42
CA THR A 52 15.40 3.74 -8.66
C THR A 52 15.40 2.32 -9.22
N ILE A 53 16.58 1.73 -9.46
CA ILE A 53 16.68 0.37 -10.04
C ILE A 53 16.06 -0.66 -9.10
N LYS A 54 16.37 -0.56 -7.80
CA LYS A 54 15.84 -1.47 -6.78
C LYS A 54 14.31 -1.44 -6.73
N ILE A 55 13.70 -0.25 -6.70
CA ILE A 55 12.25 -0.10 -6.67
C ILE A 55 11.62 -0.70 -7.94
N PHE A 56 12.17 -0.41 -9.13
CA PHE A 56 11.63 -0.99 -10.36
C PHE A 56 11.71 -2.52 -10.39
N ILE A 57 12.81 -3.13 -9.93
CA ILE A 57 12.94 -4.59 -9.86
C ILE A 57 11.93 -5.18 -8.87
N LEU A 58 11.90 -4.66 -7.63
CA LEU A 58 10.99 -5.15 -6.59
C LEU A 58 9.52 -5.02 -7.01
N LEU A 59 9.14 -3.84 -7.48
CA LEU A 59 7.78 -3.54 -7.93
C LEU A 59 7.39 -4.43 -9.11
N SER A 60 8.30 -4.68 -10.06
CA SER A 60 7.97 -5.50 -11.23
C SER A 60 7.72 -6.97 -10.86
N VAL A 61 8.57 -7.54 -10.02
CA VAL A 61 8.42 -8.92 -9.53
C VAL A 61 7.12 -9.04 -8.71
N LEU A 62 6.88 -8.09 -7.82
CA LEU A 62 5.70 -8.06 -6.97
C LEU A 62 4.41 -7.96 -7.78
N ILE A 63 4.29 -6.99 -8.68
CA ILE A 63 3.10 -6.80 -9.52
C ILE A 63 2.83 -8.07 -10.34
N PHE A 64 3.87 -8.69 -10.90
CA PHE A 64 3.70 -9.91 -11.67
C PHE A 64 3.15 -11.05 -10.81
N ILE A 65 3.72 -11.29 -9.63
CA ILE A 65 3.28 -12.35 -8.69
C ILE A 65 1.84 -12.09 -8.25
N ILE A 66 1.53 -10.86 -7.83
CA ILE A 66 0.19 -10.48 -7.37
C ILE A 66 -0.82 -10.63 -8.50
N SER A 67 -0.53 -10.14 -9.71
CA SER A 67 -1.43 -10.25 -10.87
C SER A 67 -1.66 -11.71 -11.26
N TYR A 68 -0.63 -12.54 -11.11
CA TYR A 68 -0.73 -13.98 -11.36
C TYR A 68 -1.66 -14.64 -10.34
N ILE A 69 -1.50 -14.34 -9.04
CA ILE A 69 -2.39 -14.83 -7.98
C ILE A 69 -3.82 -14.31 -8.19
N GLN A 70 -3.97 -13.02 -8.50
CA GLN A 70 -5.26 -12.36 -8.76
C GLN A 70 -6.04 -13.06 -9.87
N SER A 71 -5.37 -13.55 -10.90
CA SER A 71 -6.03 -14.27 -11.98
C SER A 71 -6.85 -15.49 -11.49
N TYR A 72 -6.53 -16.06 -10.31
CA TYR A 72 -7.25 -17.19 -9.73
C TYR A 72 -8.52 -16.80 -8.95
N PHE A 73 -8.70 -15.50 -8.65
CA PHE A 73 -9.83 -14.96 -7.87
C PHE A 73 -10.71 -13.99 -8.69
N PRO A 74 -11.49 -14.49 -9.68
CA PRO A 74 -12.46 -13.68 -10.39
C PRO A 74 -13.54 -13.08 -9.44
N PRO A 75 -14.06 -11.86 -9.73
CA PRO A 75 -15.16 -11.24 -8.99
C PRO A 75 -16.40 -12.15 -8.86
N GLU A 76 -16.66 -12.99 -9.87
CA GLU A 76 -17.81 -13.89 -9.93
C GLU A 76 -17.75 -14.99 -8.85
N LYS A 77 -16.54 -15.52 -8.58
CA LYS A 77 -16.33 -16.48 -7.48
C LYS A 77 -16.58 -15.81 -6.12
N THR A 78 -16.19 -14.54 -6.00
CA THR A 78 -16.44 -13.77 -4.78
C THR A 78 -17.93 -13.49 -4.59
N LYS A 79 -18.69 -13.20 -5.65
CA LYS A 79 -20.17 -13.11 -5.61
C LYS A 79 -20.81 -14.39 -5.10
N LYS A 80 -20.38 -15.56 -5.61
CA LYS A 80 -20.89 -16.85 -5.12
C LYS A 80 -20.60 -17.07 -3.63
N LEU A 81 -19.46 -16.59 -3.12
CA LEU A 81 -19.08 -16.71 -1.71
C LEU A 81 -19.79 -15.70 -0.79
N LEU A 82 -19.93 -14.45 -1.22
CA LEU A 82 -20.35 -13.32 -0.38
C LEU A 82 -21.76 -12.78 -0.68
N GLY A 83 -22.35 -13.09 -1.83
CA GLY A 83 -23.60 -12.49 -2.30
C GLY A 83 -24.81 -12.76 -1.41
N GLY A 84 -24.81 -13.86 -0.66
CA GLY A 84 -25.85 -14.19 0.32
C GLY A 84 -25.67 -13.52 1.69
N ILE A 85 -24.51 -12.94 1.98
CA ILE A 85 -24.12 -12.53 3.33
C ILE A 85 -24.26 -11.02 3.49
N LYS A 86 -25.28 -10.59 4.23
CA LYS A 86 -25.62 -9.19 4.46
C LYS A 86 -25.17 -8.69 5.85
N GLY A 87 -25.21 -7.38 6.03
CA GLY A 87 -24.95 -6.72 7.31
C GLY A 87 -23.50 -6.84 7.77
N ILE A 88 -23.29 -6.86 9.10
CA ILE A 88 -21.93 -6.83 9.68
C ILE A 88 -21.08 -8.05 9.29
N LYS A 89 -21.69 -9.23 9.14
CA LYS A 89 -21.00 -10.46 8.72
C LYS A 89 -20.42 -10.32 7.32
N GLY A 90 -21.18 -9.75 6.39
CA GLY A 90 -20.71 -9.49 5.04
C GLY A 90 -19.53 -8.53 5.02
N ARG A 91 -19.59 -7.45 5.83
CA ARG A 91 -18.52 -6.45 5.92
C ARG A 91 -17.23 -7.01 6.49
N ILE A 92 -17.32 -7.83 7.55
CA ILE A 92 -16.17 -8.55 8.12
C ILE A 92 -15.55 -9.48 7.07
N LEU A 93 -16.36 -10.26 6.34
CA LEU A 93 -15.86 -11.14 5.30
C LEU A 93 -15.23 -10.37 4.13
N GLY A 94 -15.80 -9.22 3.74
CA GLY A 94 -15.20 -8.34 2.74
C GLY A 94 -13.83 -7.82 3.16
N ALA A 95 -13.70 -7.36 4.41
CA ALA A 95 -12.41 -6.91 4.96
C ALA A 95 -11.39 -8.06 5.05
N LEU A 96 -11.80 -9.23 5.55
CA LEU A 96 -10.93 -10.41 5.61
C LEU A 96 -10.49 -10.89 4.23
N LEU A 97 -11.39 -10.84 3.24
CA LEU A 97 -11.03 -11.15 1.86
C LEU A 97 -9.95 -10.19 1.37
N GLY A 98 -10.11 -8.88 1.60
CA GLY A 98 -9.10 -7.88 1.27
C GLY A 98 -7.76 -8.13 1.97
N THR A 99 -7.78 -8.57 3.22
CA THR A 99 -6.56 -8.94 3.96
C THR A 99 -5.84 -10.14 3.35
N ILE A 100 -6.59 -11.15 2.89
CA ILE A 100 -6.02 -12.37 2.30
C ILE A 100 -5.50 -12.09 0.87
N THR A 101 -6.15 -11.20 0.15
CA THR A 101 -5.82 -10.89 -1.24
C THR A 101 -4.93 -9.66 -1.33
N PRO A 102 -3.65 -9.77 -1.72
CA PRO A 102 -2.73 -8.62 -1.78
C PRO A 102 -3.01 -7.76 -3.03
N PHE A 103 -4.22 -7.24 -3.20
CA PHE A 103 -4.49 -6.35 -4.33
C PHE A 103 -3.97 -4.95 -4.01
N CYS A 104 -3.08 -4.47 -4.87
CA CYS A 104 -2.71 -3.07 -4.89
C CYS A 104 -3.94 -2.21 -5.25
N SER A 105 -3.88 -0.94 -4.90
CA SER A 105 -4.97 0.01 -5.15
C SER A 105 -5.38 0.12 -6.63
N CYS A 106 -4.47 -0.14 -7.56
CA CYS A 106 -4.75 -0.20 -9.01
C CYS A 106 -5.69 -1.36 -9.40
N SER A 107 -5.58 -2.49 -8.70
CA SER A 107 -6.38 -3.70 -8.91
C SER A 107 -7.72 -3.67 -8.17
N SER A 108 -7.85 -2.85 -7.13
CA SER A 108 -9.06 -2.77 -6.31
C SER A 108 -10.27 -2.23 -7.08
N ILE A 109 -10.08 -1.51 -8.19
CA ILE A 109 -11.16 -0.85 -8.93
C ILE A 109 -11.89 -1.78 -9.90
N PRO A 110 -11.21 -2.57 -10.76
CA PRO A 110 -11.88 -3.64 -11.49
C PRO A 110 -12.66 -4.58 -10.57
N ILE A 111 -12.11 -4.87 -9.38
CA ILE A 111 -12.79 -5.68 -8.37
C ILE A 111 -13.97 -4.93 -7.76
N PHE A 112 -13.83 -3.64 -7.45
CA PHE A 112 -14.94 -2.79 -7.01
C PHE A 112 -16.08 -2.88 -8.01
N ILE A 113 -15.82 -2.60 -9.30
CA ILE A 113 -16.80 -2.69 -10.38
C ILE A 113 -17.45 -4.06 -10.38
N GLY A 114 -16.66 -5.14 -10.41
CA GLY A 114 -17.16 -6.51 -10.40
C GLY A 114 -18.01 -6.86 -9.19
N PHE A 115 -17.68 -6.36 -7.99
CA PHE A 115 -18.49 -6.59 -6.78
C PHE A 115 -19.79 -5.80 -6.81
N THR A 116 -19.75 -4.53 -7.24
CA THR A 116 -20.98 -3.72 -7.35
C THR A 116 -21.89 -4.20 -8.47
N SER A 117 -21.37 -4.55 -9.64
CA SER A 117 -22.18 -5.09 -10.75
C SER A 117 -22.77 -6.47 -10.40
N ALA A 118 -22.04 -7.25 -9.60
CA ALA A 118 -22.51 -8.49 -8.99
C ALA A 118 -23.60 -8.28 -7.93
N GLY A 119 -23.91 -7.04 -7.52
CA GLY A 119 -24.95 -6.76 -6.54
C GLY A 119 -24.55 -7.00 -5.08
N LEU A 120 -23.25 -7.04 -4.76
CA LEU A 120 -22.82 -7.07 -3.36
C LEU A 120 -23.21 -5.75 -2.66
N PRO A 121 -23.60 -5.79 -1.36
CA PRO A 121 -23.90 -4.58 -0.62
C PRO A 121 -22.71 -3.63 -0.59
N LEU A 122 -22.97 -2.33 -0.72
CA LEU A 122 -21.93 -1.30 -0.81
C LEU A 122 -20.95 -1.35 0.36
N GLY A 123 -21.46 -1.59 1.58
CA GLY A 123 -20.60 -1.73 2.76
C GLY A 123 -19.60 -2.89 2.68
N VAL A 124 -19.92 -3.99 2.01
CA VAL A 124 -19.00 -5.13 1.81
C VAL A 124 -17.89 -4.71 0.86
N THR A 125 -18.25 -4.10 -0.27
CA THR A 125 -17.32 -3.66 -1.30
C THR A 125 -16.34 -2.60 -0.76
N PHE A 126 -16.82 -1.64 0.03
CA PHE A 126 -15.94 -0.64 0.65
C PHE A 126 -15.11 -1.20 1.79
N SER A 127 -15.61 -2.17 2.56
CA SER A 127 -14.79 -2.86 3.58
C SER A 127 -13.60 -3.57 2.91
N PHE A 128 -13.85 -4.25 1.79
CA PHE A 128 -12.79 -4.84 0.96
C PHE A 128 -11.83 -3.77 0.40
N LEU A 129 -12.37 -2.70 -0.20
CA LEU A 129 -11.57 -1.65 -0.85
C LEU A 129 -10.67 -0.89 0.14
N ILE A 130 -11.11 -0.70 1.38
CA ILE A 130 -10.29 -0.10 2.45
C ILE A 130 -9.22 -1.10 2.93
N SER A 131 -9.60 -2.36 3.16
CA SER A 131 -8.71 -3.35 3.75
C SER A 131 -7.60 -3.82 2.81
N SER A 132 -7.92 -4.02 1.53
CA SER A 132 -7.04 -4.68 0.57
C SER A 132 -5.68 -4.00 0.37
N PRO A 133 -5.58 -2.68 0.16
CA PRO A 133 -4.28 -2.03 0.02
C PRO A 133 -3.63 -1.75 1.39
N MET A 134 -4.38 -1.83 2.50
CA MET A 134 -3.96 -1.33 3.81
C MET A 134 -3.37 -2.41 4.72
N VAL A 135 -4.00 -3.58 4.76
CA VAL A 135 -3.72 -4.65 5.75
C VAL A 135 -3.63 -6.03 5.10
N ASP A 136 -2.99 -6.15 3.95
CA ASP A 136 -2.83 -7.44 3.28
C ASP A 136 -1.77 -8.35 3.95
N LEU A 137 -1.75 -9.63 3.55
CA LEU A 137 -0.79 -10.62 4.05
C LEU A 137 0.66 -10.20 3.81
N ALA A 138 0.96 -9.57 2.67
CA ALA A 138 2.30 -9.09 2.37
C ALA A 138 2.72 -7.99 3.35
N SER A 139 1.82 -7.04 3.59
CA SER A 139 1.97 -5.95 4.54
C SER A 139 2.20 -6.47 5.94
N PHE A 140 1.44 -7.48 6.37
CA PHE A 140 1.62 -8.12 7.67
C PHE A 140 3.01 -8.77 7.82
N LEU A 141 3.48 -9.50 6.80
CA LEU A 141 4.80 -10.13 6.81
C LEU A 141 5.92 -9.08 6.86
N LEU A 142 5.80 -8.01 6.08
CA LEU A 142 6.76 -6.90 6.11
C LEU A 142 6.77 -6.22 7.47
N LEU A 143 5.61 -5.78 7.97
CA LEU A 143 5.51 -5.11 9.26
C LEU A 143 6.05 -5.99 10.39
N THR A 144 5.84 -7.30 10.33
CA THR A 144 6.42 -8.26 11.29
C THR A 144 7.95 -8.26 11.22
N SER A 145 8.51 -8.21 10.01
CA SER A 145 9.96 -8.19 9.80
C SER A 145 10.62 -6.89 10.29
N PHE A 146 9.93 -5.75 10.18
CA PHE A 146 10.51 -4.43 10.47
C PHE A 146 10.16 -3.91 11.86
N PHE A 147 8.88 -3.99 12.24
CA PHE A 147 8.34 -3.45 13.50
C PHE A 147 8.01 -4.55 14.52
N GLY A 148 8.21 -5.82 14.17
CA GLY A 148 7.92 -6.94 15.04
C GLY A 148 6.43 -7.33 15.03
N ILE A 149 6.18 -8.55 15.51
CA ILE A 149 4.87 -9.18 15.43
C ILE A 149 3.78 -8.43 16.19
N LYS A 150 4.10 -7.85 17.36
CA LYS A 150 3.11 -7.15 18.19
C LYS A 150 2.50 -5.96 17.46
N ILE A 151 3.35 -5.15 16.82
CA ILE A 151 2.93 -3.96 16.06
C ILE A 151 2.17 -4.39 14.80
N ALA A 152 2.70 -5.38 14.06
CA ALA A 152 2.07 -5.90 12.86
C ALA A 152 0.66 -6.44 13.12
N THR A 153 0.47 -7.23 14.19
CA THR A 153 -0.84 -7.77 14.56
C THR A 153 -1.81 -6.66 14.98
N ALA A 154 -1.37 -5.72 15.82
CA ALA A 154 -2.22 -4.58 16.20
C ALA A 154 -2.63 -3.75 14.98
N TYR A 155 -1.71 -3.56 14.02
CA TYR A 155 -1.95 -2.80 12.81
C TYR A 155 -3.02 -3.45 11.94
N VAL A 156 -2.93 -4.77 11.72
CA VAL A 156 -3.92 -5.53 10.95
C VAL A 156 -5.29 -5.47 11.64
N LEU A 157 -5.34 -5.67 12.96
CA LEU A 157 -6.60 -5.63 13.71
C LEU A 157 -7.28 -4.25 13.63
N LEU A 158 -6.52 -3.17 13.86
CA LEU A 158 -7.05 -1.82 13.80
C LEU A 158 -7.46 -1.43 12.38
N GLY A 159 -6.69 -1.83 11.36
CA GLY A 159 -7.05 -1.60 9.97
C GLY A 159 -8.29 -2.39 9.53
N LEU A 160 -8.47 -3.63 9.99
CA LEU A 160 -9.70 -4.40 9.79
C LEU A 160 -10.91 -3.72 10.44
N VAL A 161 -10.75 -3.22 11.67
CA VAL A 161 -11.79 -2.45 12.36
C VAL A 161 -12.15 -1.20 11.56
N LEU A 162 -11.16 -0.45 11.07
CA LEU A 162 -11.39 0.71 10.20
C LEU A 162 -12.13 0.33 8.92
N ALA A 163 -11.73 -0.76 8.26
CA ALA A 163 -12.39 -1.23 7.04
C ALA A 163 -13.88 -1.55 7.28
N VAL A 164 -14.19 -2.30 8.35
CA VAL A 164 -15.56 -2.68 8.70
C VAL A 164 -16.40 -1.46 9.12
N ILE A 165 -15.83 -0.55 9.91
CA ILE A 165 -16.50 0.69 10.31
C ILE A 165 -16.74 1.57 9.10
N GLY A 166 -15.72 1.79 8.26
CA GLY A 166 -15.82 2.64 7.08
C GLY A 166 -16.84 2.11 6.08
N GLY A 167 -16.81 0.82 5.79
CA GLY A 167 -17.85 0.16 4.98
C GLY A 167 -19.24 0.28 5.62
N THR A 168 -19.36 0.13 6.95
CA THR A 168 -20.64 0.29 7.65
C THR A 168 -21.18 1.72 7.56
N VAL A 169 -20.33 2.73 7.71
CA VAL A 169 -20.74 4.14 7.64
C VAL A 169 -21.20 4.48 6.23
N ILE A 170 -20.44 4.08 5.19
CA ILE A 170 -20.81 4.33 3.79
C ILE A 170 -22.15 3.67 3.44
N ASP A 171 -22.38 2.44 3.90
CA ASP A 171 -23.62 1.69 3.70
C ASP A 171 -24.82 2.37 4.38
N LYS A 172 -24.66 2.79 5.65
CA LYS A 172 -25.71 3.52 6.39
C LYS A 172 -26.08 4.87 5.79
N LEU A 173 -25.14 5.50 5.09
CA LEU A 173 -25.38 6.76 4.38
C LEU A 173 -26.13 6.56 3.04
N ASN A 174 -26.45 5.32 2.66
CA ASN A 174 -27.17 4.96 1.43
C ASN A 174 -26.53 5.61 0.18
N MET A 175 -25.20 5.47 0.09
CA MET A 175 -24.41 6.14 -0.94
C MET A 175 -24.43 5.44 -2.32
N GLU A 176 -25.24 4.40 -2.49
CA GLU A 176 -25.36 3.59 -3.71
C GLU A 176 -25.67 4.44 -4.96
N LYS A 177 -26.51 5.48 -4.80
CA LYS A 177 -26.86 6.45 -5.87
C LYS A 177 -25.68 7.30 -6.39
N HIS A 178 -24.55 7.25 -5.68
CA HIS A 178 -23.32 7.96 -6.03
C HIS A 178 -22.29 7.04 -6.68
N ILE A 179 -22.65 5.81 -7.04
CA ILE A 179 -21.89 4.99 -7.98
C ILE A 179 -22.22 5.45 -9.41
N GLU A 180 -21.24 5.44 -10.30
CA GLU A 180 -21.46 5.76 -11.71
C GLU A 180 -22.36 4.73 -12.38
N GLU A 181 -23.27 5.17 -13.25
CA GLU A 181 -24.31 4.30 -13.83
C GLU A 181 -23.72 3.15 -14.66
N TYR A 182 -22.63 3.40 -15.38
CA TYR A 182 -21.97 2.38 -16.19
C TYR A 182 -21.42 1.20 -15.37
N VAL A 183 -21.18 1.40 -14.07
CA VAL A 183 -20.70 0.35 -13.15
C VAL A 183 -21.81 -0.65 -12.87
N TRP A 184 -23.07 -0.19 -12.79
CA TRP A 184 -24.24 -1.05 -12.63
C TRP A 184 -24.60 -1.80 -13.91
N SER A 185 -24.40 -1.16 -15.06
CA SER A 185 -24.63 -1.76 -16.39
C SER A 185 -23.43 -2.51 -16.92
N ALA A 186 -22.32 -2.58 -16.16
CA ALA A 186 -21.22 -3.47 -16.51
C ALA A 186 -21.80 -4.88 -16.62
N PRO A 187 -21.51 -5.62 -17.71
CA PRO A 187 -22.14 -6.92 -17.95
C PRO A 187 -22.11 -7.74 -16.67
N ASN A 188 -23.27 -8.18 -16.18
CA ASN A 188 -23.28 -9.28 -15.21
C ASN A 188 -22.62 -10.43 -15.96
N ILE A 189 -21.36 -10.70 -15.65
CA ILE A 189 -20.68 -11.89 -16.13
C ILE A 189 -21.28 -13.05 -15.33
N ASP A 190 -22.52 -13.40 -15.69
CA ASP A 190 -23.07 -14.75 -15.53
C ASP A 190 -22.48 -15.67 -16.62
N LEU A 191 -21.41 -15.26 -17.31
CA LEU A 191 -20.55 -16.20 -18.00
C LEU A 191 -19.87 -17.04 -16.92
N GLU A 192 -19.89 -18.37 -17.10
CA GLU A 192 -18.94 -19.20 -16.38
C GLU A 192 -17.56 -18.55 -16.52
N PRO A 193 -16.82 -18.33 -15.41
CA PRO A 193 -15.53 -17.69 -15.52
C PRO A 193 -14.70 -18.55 -16.47
N GLU A 194 -14.39 -18.02 -17.66
CA GLU A 194 -13.52 -18.72 -18.61
C GLU A 194 -12.25 -19.07 -17.86
N GLU A 195 -11.99 -20.37 -17.71
CA GLU A 195 -10.84 -20.83 -16.97
C GLU A 195 -9.59 -20.41 -17.73
N MET A 196 -8.96 -19.32 -17.29
CA MET A 196 -7.74 -18.84 -17.91
C MET A 196 -6.68 -19.95 -17.89
N THR A 197 -6.12 -20.26 -19.06
CA THR A 197 -5.01 -21.20 -19.14
C THR A 197 -3.76 -20.59 -18.47
N ARG A 198 -2.76 -21.42 -18.16
CA ARG A 198 -1.49 -20.93 -17.60
C ARG A 198 -0.86 -19.84 -18.49
N LYS A 199 -1.01 -19.94 -19.80
CA LYS A 199 -0.49 -18.95 -20.76
C LYS A 199 -1.25 -17.63 -20.67
N ASP A 200 -2.57 -17.68 -20.55
CA ASP A 200 -3.41 -16.48 -20.43
C ASP A 200 -3.14 -15.74 -19.13
N ARG A 201 -2.90 -16.46 -18.03
CA ARG A 201 -2.54 -15.88 -16.73
C ARG A 201 -1.19 -15.16 -16.78
N ILE A 202 -0.19 -15.76 -17.43
CA ILE A 202 1.11 -15.12 -17.63
C ILE A 202 0.95 -13.87 -18.49
N ASN A 203 0.17 -13.93 -19.58
CA ASN A 203 -0.06 -12.80 -20.46
C ASN A 203 -0.80 -11.66 -19.74
N PHE A 204 -1.84 -11.98 -18.97
CA PHE A 204 -2.55 -11.04 -18.10
C PHE A 204 -1.60 -10.36 -17.12
N SER A 205 -0.76 -11.14 -16.44
CA SER A 205 0.20 -10.62 -15.45
C SER A 205 1.25 -9.72 -16.09
N LYS A 206 1.73 -10.05 -17.30
CA LYS A 206 2.63 -9.19 -18.08
C LYS A 206 1.95 -7.88 -18.51
N SER A 207 0.68 -7.95 -18.91
CA SER A 207 -0.09 -6.76 -19.27
C SER A 207 -0.27 -5.83 -18.07
N GLN A 208 -0.74 -6.37 -16.94
CA GLN A 208 -0.89 -5.61 -15.70
C GLN A 208 0.43 -4.98 -15.25
N LEU A 209 1.53 -5.73 -15.29
CA LEU A 209 2.86 -5.22 -15.02
C LEU A 209 3.20 -4.01 -15.91
N LYS A 210 3.05 -4.16 -17.23
CA LYS A 210 3.36 -3.10 -18.18
C LYS A 210 2.49 -1.86 -17.95
N ASP A 211 1.20 -2.05 -17.72
CA ASP A 211 0.24 -0.96 -17.52
C ASP A 211 0.51 -0.18 -16.23
N ILE A 212 0.81 -0.88 -15.14
CA ILE A 212 1.13 -0.24 -13.87
C ILE A 212 2.47 0.49 -13.98
N ILE A 213 3.53 -0.15 -14.47
CA ILE A 213 4.84 0.48 -14.63
C ILE A 213 4.75 1.75 -15.49
N ASN A 214 4.03 1.70 -16.62
CA ASN A 214 3.84 2.86 -17.51
C ASN A 214 3.07 4.02 -16.85
N LYS A 215 2.20 3.74 -15.90
CA LYS A 215 1.47 4.79 -15.16
C LYS A 215 2.32 5.45 -14.08
N VAL A 216 3.31 4.74 -13.55
CA VAL A 216 3.93 5.10 -12.26
C VAL A 216 5.39 5.49 -12.36
N TRP A 217 6.08 5.11 -13.44
CA TRP A 217 7.52 5.30 -13.57
C TRP A 217 7.97 6.76 -13.37
N LEU A 218 7.21 7.73 -13.91
CA LEU A 218 7.50 9.16 -13.71
C LEU A 218 7.39 9.56 -12.24
N TYR A 219 6.35 9.09 -11.54
CA TYR A 219 6.15 9.40 -10.12
C TYR A 219 7.25 8.77 -9.26
N ILE A 220 7.69 7.55 -9.58
CA ILE A 220 8.81 6.89 -8.90
C ILE A 220 10.10 7.71 -9.12
N LEU A 221 10.41 8.09 -10.36
CA LEU A 221 11.60 8.89 -10.65
C LEU A 221 11.58 10.25 -9.96
N LEU A 222 10.43 10.93 -9.95
CA LEU A 222 10.28 12.20 -9.25
C LEU A 222 10.40 12.02 -7.73
N GLY A 223 9.75 11.00 -7.16
CA GLY A 223 9.80 10.72 -5.73
C GLY A 223 11.20 10.35 -5.24
N VAL A 224 11.87 9.43 -5.93
CA VAL A 224 13.26 9.06 -5.65
C VAL A 224 14.20 10.23 -5.94
N GLY A 225 13.92 11.06 -6.95
CA GLY A 225 14.68 12.27 -7.28
C GLY A 225 14.61 13.32 -6.17
N ILE A 226 13.41 13.62 -5.68
CA ILE A 226 13.22 14.49 -4.50
C ILE A 226 13.90 13.86 -3.29
N GLY A 227 13.68 12.56 -3.05
CA GLY A 227 14.31 11.80 -1.98
C GLY A 227 15.82 11.92 -2.00
N ALA A 228 16.45 11.73 -3.15
CA ALA A 228 17.88 11.87 -3.38
C ALA A 228 18.38 13.30 -3.16
N ALA A 229 17.63 14.30 -3.64
CA ALA A 229 17.98 15.71 -3.48
C ALA A 229 17.95 16.15 -2.02
N ILE A 230 17.08 15.57 -1.20
CA ILE A 230 16.98 15.86 0.24
C ILE A 230 17.75 14.87 1.11
N HIS A 231 18.21 13.75 0.54
CA HIS A 231 19.02 12.74 1.21
C HIS A 231 20.35 13.40 1.65
N ASN A 232 20.68 13.34 2.94
CA ASN A 232 21.78 14.09 3.57
C ASN A 232 21.63 15.63 3.66
N TRP A 233 20.49 16.21 3.26
CA TRP A 233 20.26 17.66 3.38
C TRP A 233 19.36 18.04 4.55
N ILE A 234 18.41 17.17 4.93
CA ILE A 234 17.50 17.45 6.05
C ILE A 234 18.16 16.97 7.36
N PRO A 235 18.59 17.89 8.24
CA PRO A 235 19.18 17.52 9.51
C PRO A 235 18.16 16.79 10.37
N GLN A 236 18.63 15.83 11.15
CA GLN A 236 17.78 15.02 12.04
C GLN A 236 16.93 15.88 12.98
N SER A 237 17.49 16.99 13.49
CA SER A 237 16.78 17.94 14.36
C SER A 237 15.54 18.58 13.71
N PHE A 238 15.52 18.74 12.39
CA PHE A 238 14.35 19.26 11.68
C PHE A 238 13.22 18.22 11.62
N ILE A 239 13.57 16.95 11.37
CA ILE A 239 12.62 15.83 11.37
C ILE A 239 12.07 15.60 12.77
N GLU A 240 12.92 15.64 13.81
CA GLU A 240 12.49 15.53 15.21
C GLU A 240 11.58 16.69 15.62
N LYS A 241 11.84 17.92 15.16
CA LYS A 241 10.98 19.07 15.49
C LYS A 241 9.58 18.98 14.87
N ILE A 242 9.48 18.48 13.63
CA ILE A 242 8.20 18.45 12.88
C ILE A 242 7.45 17.14 13.10
N LEU A 243 8.14 16.00 13.08
CA LEU A 243 7.56 14.66 13.14
C LEU A 243 7.95 13.88 14.40
N GLY A 244 8.80 14.43 15.27
CA GLY A 244 9.19 13.76 16.51
C GLY A 244 8.02 13.56 17.46
N THR A 245 8.24 12.68 18.43
CA THR A 245 7.26 12.23 19.43
C THR A 245 6.62 13.35 20.25
N ASN A 246 7.28 14.49 20.40
CA ASN A 246 6.79 15.63 21.18
C ASN A 246 5.79 16.53 20.42
N ASN A 247 5.59 16.34 19.12
CA ASN A 247 4.64 17.14 18.35
C ASN A 247 3.27 16.43 18.24
N PRO A 248 2.19 16.93 18.89
CA PRO A 248 0.88 16.33 18.79
C PRO A 248 0.30 16.39 17.37
N PHE A 249 0.78 17.27 16.49
CA PHE A 249 0.33 17.35 15.10
C PHE A 249 1.09 16.41 14.15
N ALA A 250 2.10 15.67 14.64
CA ALA A 250 2.94 14.83 13.80
C ALA A 250 2.13 13.79 12.99
N VAL A 251 1.15 13.13 13.63
CA VAL A 251 0.27 12.15 12.97
C VAL A 251 -0.54 12.79 11.84
N ILE A 252 -1.09 13.99 12.06
CA ILE A 252 -1.85 14.72 11.05
C ILE A 252 -0.96 15.09 9.87
N LEU A 253 0.21 15.67 10.13
CA LEU A 253 1.15 16.07 9.08
C LEU A 253 1.61 14.86 8.27
N ALA A 254 1.98 13.77 8.93
CA ALA A 254 2.40 12.53 8.31
C ALA A 254 1.29 11.93 7.43
N THR A 255 0.06 11.89 7.92
CA THR A 255 -1.12 11.41 7.15
C THR A 255 -1.35 12.28 5.91
N LEU A 256 -1.40 13.61 6.07
CA LEU A 256 -1.68 14.54 4.96
C LEU A 256 -0.58 14.52 3.89
N VAL A 257 0.68 14.37 4.29
CA VAL A 257 1.81 14.20 3.36
C VAL A 257 1.76 12.85 2.66
N GLY A 258 1.25 11.81 3.32
CA GLY A 258 1.10 10.47 2.74
C GLY A 258 0.06 10.39 1.62
N ILE A 259 -1.08 11.08 1.74
CA ILE A 259 -2.19 11.06 0.76
C ILE A 259 -1.76 11.34 -0.70
N PRO A 260 -0.99 12.39 -1.02
CA PRO A 260 -0.61 12.63 -2.41
C PRO A 260 0.47 11.67 -2.94
N ILE A 261 1.16 10.95 -2.07
CA ILE A 261 2.28 10.09 -2.47
C ILE A 261 1.74 8.81 -3.09
N TYR A 262 2.25 8.48 -4.28
CA TYR A 262 2.01 7.18 -4.89
C TYR A 262 3.14 6.22 -4.56
N ALA A 263 2.90 5.35 -3.59
CA ALA A 263 3.73 4.19 -3.33
C ALA A 263 2.85 3.06 -2.77
N ASP A 264 3.32 1.83 -2.94
CA ASP A 264 2.79 0.68 -2.22
C ASP A 264 3.51 0.54 -0.86
N ILE A 265 3.09 -0.43 -0.04
CA ILE A 265 3.71 -0.61 1.26
C ILE A 265 5.22 -0.87 1.14
N PHE A 266 5.66 -1.62 0.12
CA PHE A 266 7.07 -1.91 -0.14
C PHE A 266 7.88 -0.64 -0.37
N GLY A 267 7.36 0.30 -1.16
CA GLY A 267 7.99 1.61 -1.38
C GLY A 267 8.01 2.50 -0.13
N THR A 268 7.05 2.33 0.79
CA THR A 268 7.00 3.13 2.04
C THR A 268 7.92 2.62 3.15
N ILE A 269 8.30 1.34 3.15
CA ILE A 269 9.11 0.73 4.22
C ILE A 269 10.45 1.44 4.43
N PRO A 270 11.29 1.72 3.40
CA PRO A 270 12.58 2.40 3.61
C PRO A 270 12.41 3.79 4.23
N ILE A 271 11.35 4.50 3.85
CA ILE A 271 11.00 5.81 4.42
C ILE A 271 10.59 5.63 5.88
N ALA A 272 9.76 4.63 6.17
CA ALA A 272 9.29 4.30 7.51
C ALA A 272 10.45 3.97 8.45
N GLU A 273 11.41 3.12 8.01
CA GLU A 273 12.63 2.81 8.77
C GLU A 273 13.47 4.06 9.04
N ALA A 274 13.68 4.90 8.02
CA ALA A 274 14.46 6.13 8.16
C ALA A 274 13.81 7.11 9.14
N LEU A 275 12.48 7.18 9.18
CA LEU A 275 11.75 8.02 10.13
C LEU A 275 11.84 7.47 11.56
N VAL A 276 11.66 6.16 11.75
CA VAL A 276 11.83 5.52 13.07
C VAL A 276 13.25 5.68 13.59
N ALA A 277 14.27 5.50 12.74
CA ALA A 277 15.67 5.72 13.09
C ALA A 277 15.97 7.17 13.53
N LYS A 278 15.16 8.13 13.07
CA LYS A 278 15.23 9.55 13.45
C LYS A 278 14.29 9.93 14.61
N GLY A 279 13.79 8.95 15.37
CA GLY A 279 12.99 9.18 16.58
C GLY A 279 11.53 9.56 16.31
N VAL A 280 11.02 9.37 15.10
CA VAL A 280 9.59 9.56 14.80
C VAL A 280 8.79 8.44 15.46
N GLY A 281 7.68 8.79 16.13
CA GLY A 281 6.81 7.81 16.79
C GLY A 281 6.22 6.79 15.82
N ILE A 282 6.15 5.53 16.24
CA ILE A 282 5.63 4.41 15.42
C ILE A 282 4.24 4.71 14.88
N GLY A 283 3.33 5.27 15.68
CA GLY A 283 1.98 5.61 15.24
C GLY A 283 1.96 6.68 14.15
N THR A 284 2.88 7.64 14.21
CA THR A 284 3.07 8.64 13.15
C THR A 284 3.53 7.97 11.85
N VAL A 285 4.51 7.08 11.92
CA VAL A 285 5.01 6.33 10.76
C VAL A 285 3.94 5.43 10.15
N LEU A 286 3.20 4.68 10.97
CA LEU A 286 2.11 3.82 10.51
C LEU A 286 0.99 4.64 9.88
N SER A 287 0.65 5.82 10.43
CA SER A 287 -0.38 6.70 9.84
C SER A 287 0.02 7.20 8.45
N PHE A 288 1.30 7.53 8.25
CA PHE A 288 1.85 7.85 6.94
C PHE A 288 1.72 6.67 5.98
N MET A 289 2.15 5.48 6.39
CA MET A 289 2.07 4.27 5.55
C MET A 289 0.63 3.97 5.13
N MET A 290 -0.32 3.99 6.07
CA MET A 290 -1.74 3.76 5.77
C MET A 290 -2.32 4.80 4.81
N ALA A 291 -1.93 6.07 4.96
CA ALA A 291 -2.38 7.14 4.07
C ALA A 291 -1.86 6.94 2.64
N VAL A 292 -0.58 6.60 2.49
CA VAL A 292 0.04 6.32 1.20
C VAL A 292 -0.62 5.12 0.53
N THR A 293 -0.81 4.03 1.26
CA THR A 293 -1.35 2.80 0.67
C THR A 293 -2.83 2.91 0.31
N THR A 294 -3.65 3.55 1.15
CA THR A 294 -5.11 3.52 1.01
C THR A 294 -5.67 4.77 0.32
N LEU A 295 -5.02 5.93 0.46
CA LEU A 295 -5.52 7.22 -0.02
C LEU A 295 -4.63 7.88 -1.08
N SER A 296 -3.67 7.15 -1.65
CA SER A 296 -2.79 7.69 -2.71
C SER A 296 -3.55 8.35 -3.85
N LEU A 297 -2.96 9.43 -4.39
CA LEU A 297 -3.55 10.21 -5.47
C LEU A 297 -4.01 9.37 -6.68
N PRO A 298 -3.21 8.42 -7.22
CA PRO A 298 -3.68 7.54 -8.30
C PRO A 298 -4.89 6.68 -7.93
N SER A 299 -4.96 6.21 -6.69
CA SER A 299 -6.11 5.46 -6.18
C SER A 299 -7.37 6.34 -6.21
N MET A 300 -7.24 7.60 -5.81
CA MET A 300 -8.36 8.55 -5.83
C MET A 300 -8.78 8.93 -7.25
N ILE A 301 -7.83 9.13 -8.16
CA ILE A 301 -8.10 9.41 -9.58
C ILE A 301 -8.79 8.23 -10.26
N MET A 302 -8.37 7.01 -9.97
CA MET A 302 -9.01 5.84 -10.56
C MET A 302 -10.38 5.60 -9.92
N LEU A 303 -10.53 5.79 -8.60
CA LEU A 303 -11.80 5.62 -7.89
C LEU A 303 -12.83 6.68 -8.33
N SER A 304 -12.39 7.92 -8.60
CA SER A 304 -13.25 8.98 -9.13
C SER A 304 -13.84 8.67 -10.51
N LYS A 305 -13.34 7.63 -11.20
CA LYS A 305 -13.94 7.16 -12.47
C LYS A 305 -15.15 6.27 -12.23
N VAL A 306 -15.29 5.62 -11.07
CA VAL A 306 -16.36 4.65 -10.78
C VAL A 306 -17.37 5.14 -9.75
N ILE A 307 -17.04 6.19 -9.00
CA ILE A 307 -17.93 6.83 -8.03
C ILE A 307 -17.93 8.35 -8.19
N LYS A 308 -19.08 8.96 -7.89
CA LYS A 308 -19.28 10.40 -7.95
C LYS A 308 -18.47 11.11 -6.84
N PRO A 309 -18.07 12.39 -7.04
CA PRO A 309 -17.22 13.13 -6.11
C PRO A 309 -17.71 13.17 -4.66
N LYS A 310 -19.03 13.12 -4.44
CA LYS A 310 -19.63 13.11 -3.10
C LYS A 310 -19.34 11.82 -2.31
N LEU A 311 -19.37 10.66 -2.97
CA LEU A 311 -18.99 9.41 -2.31
C LEU A 311 -17.48 9.34 -2.12
N LEU A 312 -16.71 9.83 -3.09
CA LEU A 312 -15.26 9.90 -3.00
C LEU A 312 -14.79 10.75 -1.81
N SER A 313 -15.36 11.95 -1.62
CA SER A 313 -14.98 12.83 -0.52
C SER A 313 -15.33 12.24 0.85
N ILE A 314 -16.48 11.57 0.97
CA ILE A 314 -16.88 10.87 2.19
C ILE A 314 -15.95 9.71 2.48
N PHE A 315 -15.59 8.92 1.46
CA PHE A 315 -14.62 7.84 1.59
C PHE A 315 -13.27 8.37 2.09
N VAL A 316 -12.71 9.39 1.44
CA VAL A 316 -11.44 10.01 1.86
C VAL A 316 -11.52 10.52 3.29
N PHE A 317 -12.61 11.20 3.66
CA PHE A 317 -12.80 11.73 5.01
C PHE A 317 -12.83 10.62 6.06
N ILE A 318 -13.65 9.58 5.87
CA ILE A 318 -13.78 8.47 6.81
C ILE A 318 -12.44 7.77 7.02
N VAL A 319 -11.75 7.45 5.93
CA VAL A 319 -10.47 6.74 6.00
C VAL A 319 -9.40 7.63 6.63
N THR A 320 -9.34 8.92 6.30
CA THR A 320 -8.40 9.86 6.90
C THR A 320 -8.60 9.94 8.42
N ILE A 321 -9.84 10.17 8.87
CA ILE A 321 -10.15 10.22 10.31
C ILE A 321 -9.79 8.91 11.01
N GLY A 322 -10.08 7.77 10.37
CA GLY A 322 -9.70 6.46 10.87
C GLY A 322 -8.18 6.29 11.03
N ILE A 323 -7.41 6.69 10.02
CA ILE A 323 -5.94 6.65 10.04
C ILE A 323 -5.39 7.54 11.16
N LEU A 324 -5.95 8.74 11.35
CA LEU A 324 -5.56 9.63 12.44
C LEU A 324 -5.81 8.98 13.80
N ILE A 325 -7.01 8.43 14.03
CA ILE A 325 -7.36 7.74 15.28
C ILE A 325 -6.38 6.59 15.54
N ILE A 326 -6.09 5.78 14.53
CA ILE A 326 -5.16 4.65 14.63
C ILE A 326 -3.75 5.14 14.95
N GLY A 327 -3.25 6.16 14.25
CA GLY A 327 -1.92 6.73 14.48
C GLY A 327 -1.75 7.28 15.90
N TYR A 328 -2.73 8.04 16.40
CA TYR A 328 -2.73 8.51 17.79
C TYR A 328 -2.83 7.36 18.79
N THR A 329 -3.67 6.36 18.50
CA THR A 329 -3.80 5.15 19.34
C THR A 329 -2.45 4.45 19.47
N PHE A 330 -1.73 4.24 18.37
CA PHE A 330 -0.39 3.63 18.40
C PHE A 330 0.63 4.44 19.17
N ASN A 331 0.61 5.78 19.06
CA ASN A 331 1.53 6.62 19.82
C ASN A 331 1.23 6.56 21.33
N ILE A 332 -0.06 6.58 21.73
CA ILE A 332 -0.48 6.48 23.13
C ILE A 332 -0.10 5.12 23.72
N PHE A 333 -0.36 4.04 22.99
CA PHE A 333 -0.10 2.66 23.46
C PHE A 333 1.28 2.13 23.08
N SER A 334 2.19 3.00 22.62
CA SER A 334 3.55 2.65 22.20
C SER A 334 4.31 1.86 23.27
N TYR A 335 4.08 2.16 24.55
CA TYR A 335 4.68 1.48 25.71
C TYR A 335 4.32 -0.01 25.83
N ILE A 336 3.23 -0.47 25.21
CA ILE A 336 2.82 -1.90 25.20
C ILE A 336 3.65 -2.71 24.20
N PHE A 337 4.21 -2.03 23.19
CA PHE A 337 4.88 -2.64 22.05
C PHE A 337 6.41 -2.72 22.20
N ILE A 338 6.99 -1.94 23.11
CA ILE A 338 8.40 -2.02 23.54
C ILE A 338 8.59 -3.26 24.41
#